data_AF-A0A1W9TKI8-F1
#
_entry.id   AF-A0A1W9TKI8-F1
#
_cell.length_a   1.000
_cell.length_b   1.000
_cell.length_c   1.000
_cell.angle_alpha   90.00
_cell.angle_beta   90.00
_cell.angle_gamma   90.00
#
_symmetry.space_group_name_H-M   'P 1'
#
loop_
_entity.id
_entity.type
_entity.pdbx_description
1 polymer ?
#
loop_
_entity_poly.entity_id
_entity_poly.type
_entity_poly.pdbx_seq_one_letter_code
_entity_poly.pdbx_strand_id
1 'polypeptide(L)'
;ISNLSKTKANAKKIAVLYKDRWTIETAFQHLTEHFNSEINTLGYPPAALFGFCVALVAYIIISVIKAALGIDNQVSGYYLADEISGTYRGMMIAIDYKHWVVFQQMTPIKLANVLKKLAAKVKLSAFRKHPRGPKKPRPKRKSCKAAAKA
;
A
#
# COMPACT_ATOMS: atom_id res chain seq x y z
N ILE A 1 7.60 -2.14 -29.10
CA ILE A 1 8.51 -1.19 -29.76
C ILE A 1 9.45 -0.64 -28.69
N SER A 2 10.77 -0.62 -28.92
CA SER A 2 11.74 -0.06 -27.97
C SER A 2 12.69 0.87 -28.72
N ASN A 3 13.10 1.96 -28.07
CA ASN A 3 14.11 2.89 -28.59
C ASN A 3 15.55 2.38 -28.41
N LEU A 4 15.74 1.19 -27.83
CA LEU A 4 17.05 0.59 -27.60
C LEU A 4 17.48 -0.27 -28.80
N SER A 5 18.77 -0.21 -29.15
CA SER A 5 19.35 -1.08 -30.17
C SER A 5 19.39 -2.53 -29.70
N LYS A 6 19.36 -3.47 -30.65
CA LYS A 6 19.44 -4.92 -30.39
C LYS A 6 20.70 -5.33 -29.58
N THR A 7 21.78 -4.55 -29.70
CA THR A 7 23.03 -4.73 -28.96
C THR A 7 22.95 -4.30 -27.49
N LYS A 8 22.13 -3.29 -27.16
CA LYS A 8 21.95 -2.80 -25.78
C LYS A 8 20.93 -3.61 -25.00
N ALA A 9 19.85 -4.06 -25.66
CA ALA A 9 18.85 -4.93 -25.05
C ALA A 9 18.23 -5.85 -26.10
N ASN A 10 18.34 -7.16 -25.90
CA ASN A 10 17.65 -8.12 -26.75
C ASN A 10 16.14 -8.12 -26.45
N ALA A 11 15.36 -8.69 -27.37
CA ALA A 11 13.90 -8.76 -27.26
C ALA A 11 13.42 -9.46 -25.98
N LYS A 12 14.11 -10.52 -25.53
CA LYS A 12 13.77 -11.24 -24.28
C LYS A 12 13.96 -10.35 -23.05
N LYS A 13 15.05 -9.59 -22.97
CA LYS A 13 15.33 -8.65 -21.88
C LYS A 13 14.30 -7.52 -21.85
N ILE A 14 13.94 -6.98 -23.02
CA ILE A 14 12.87 -5.97 -23.14
C ILE A 14 11.53 -6.55 -22.67
N ALA A 15 11.17 -7.76 -23.10
CA ALA A 15 9.92 -8.40 -22.69
C ALA A 15 9.85 -8.65 -21.17
N VAL A 16 10.97 -9.05 -20.54
CA VAL A 16 11.04 -9.21 -19.07
C VAL A 16 10.85 -7.87 -18.38
N LEU A 17 11.61 -6.83 -18.75
CA LEU A 17 11.46 -5.50 -18.16
C LEU A 17 10.06 -4.91 -18.37
N TYR A 18 9.43 -5.20 -19.50
CA TYR A 18 8.09 -4.71 -19.79
C TYR A 18 7.02 -5.39 -18.93
N LYS A 19 7.24 -6.62 -18.45
CA LYS A 19 6.34 -7.27 -17.48
C LYS A 19 6.29 -6.50 -16.17
N ASP A 20 7.40 -5.91 -15.76
CA ASP A 20 7.47 -5.13 -14.53
C ASP A 20 6.62 -3.85 -14.61
N ARG A 21 6.18 -3.41 -15.79
CA ARG A 21 5.22 -2.30 -15.93
C ARG A 21 3.92 -2.54 -15.15
N TRP A 22 3.51 -3.81 -14.99
CA TRP A 22 2.31 -4.19 -14.23
C TRP A 22 2.37 -3.77 -12.75
N THR A 23 3.57 -3.49 -12.21
CA THR A 23 3.70 -2.96 -10.85
C THR A 23 2.99 -1.61 -10.70
N ILE A 24 2.93 -0.80 -11.77
CA ILE A 24 2.21 0.48 -11.79
C ILE A 24 0.71 0.22 -11.62
N GLU A 25 0.14 -0.69 -12.39
CA GLU A 25 -1.28 -1.05 -12.29
C GLU A 25 -1.63 -1.62 -10.91
N THR A 26 -0.73 -2.44 -10.35
CA THR A 26 -0.88 -2.97 -8.99
C THR A 26 -0.88 -1.83 -7.95
N ALA A 27 -0.03 -0.81 -8.12
CA ALA A 27 -0.01 0.36 -7.26
C ALA A 27 -1.31 1.17 -7.37
N PHE A 28 -1.81 1.40 -8.59
CA PHE A 28 -3.11 2.05 -8.81
C PHE A 28 -4.26 1.27 -8.19
N GLN A 29 -4.26 -0.06 -8.31
CA GLN A 29 -5.26 -0.90 -7.65
C GLN A 29 -5.24 -0.70 -6.12
N HIS A 30 -4.07 -0.66 -5.49
CA HIS A 30 -3.96 -0.37 -4.06
C HIS A 30 -4.44 1.04 -3.69
N LEU A 31 -4.16 2.05 -4.52
CA LEU A 31 -4.64 3.41 -4.30
C LEU A 31 -6.17 3.49 -4.34
N THR A 32 -6.80 2.81 -5.31
CA THR A 32 -8.26 2.76 -5.43
C THR A 32 -8.89 1.96 -4.28
N GLU A 33 -8.36 0.77 -3.97
CA GLU A 33 -8.97 -0.15 -2.99
C GLU A 33 -8.77 0.26 -1.52
N HIS A 34 -7.67 0.95 -1.20
CA HIS A 34 -7.29 1.21 0.20
C HIS A 34 -7.19 2.69 0.54
N PHE A 35 -6.92 3.57 -0.43
CA PHE A 35 -6.69 5.00 -0.18
C PHE A 35 -7.83 5.90 -0.65
N ASN A 36 -8.91 5.36 -1.21
CA ASN A 36 -10.02 6.13 -1.79
C ASN A 36 -9.50 7.28 -2.68
N SER A 37 -8.49 6.98 -3.52
CA SER A 37 -7.77 8.01 -4.30
C SER A 37 -8.67 8.78 -5.28
N GLU A 38 -9.87 8.29 -5.54
CA GLU A 38 -10.93 8.93 -6.33
C GLU A 38 -12.12 9.23 -5.42
N ILE A 39 -12.10 10.38 -4.75
CA ILE A 39 -13.20 10.82 -3.90
C ILE A 39 -14.32 11.35 -4.80
N ASN A 40 -15.37 10.54 -5.00
CA ASN A 40 -16.50 10.81 -5.90
C ASN A 40 -17.24 12.14 -5.64
N THR A 41 -17.09 12.74 -4.46
CA THR A 41 -17.88 13.89 -4.00
C THR A 41 -17.13 15.22 -3.97
N LEU A 42 -15.85 15.25 -4.35
CA LEU A 42 -15.10 16.49 -4.53
C LEU A 42 -15.42 17.05 -5.93
N GLY A 43 -16.57 17.69 -6.09
CA GLY A 43 -16.97 18.39 -7.32
C GLY A 43 -16.09 19.60 -7.68
N TYR A 44 -14.83 19.61 -7.23
CA TYR A 44 -13.83 20.65 -7.39
C TYR A 44 -12.51 19.99 -7.83
N PRO A 45 -12.11 20.11 -9.13
CA PRO A 45 -10.96 19.39 -9.69
C PRO A 45 -9.65 19.56 -8.91
N PRO A 46 -9.30 20.75 -8.37
CA PRO A 46 -8.08 20.89 -7.57
C PRO A 46 -8.09 20.09 -6.26
N ALA A 47 -9.25 19.95 -5.61
CA ALA A 47 -9.36 19.15 -4.38
C ALA A 47 -9.24 17.65 -4.67
N ALA A 48 -9.79 17.19 -5.79
CA ALA A 48 -9.63 15.81 -6.25
C ALA A 48 -8.15 15.48 -6.52
N LEU A 49 -7.43 16.38 -7.21
CA LEU A 49 -5.99 16.21 -7.47
C LEU A 49 -5.18 16.19 -6.16
N PHE A 50 -5.50 17.08 -5.22
CA PHE A 50 -4.84 17.09 -3.92
C PHE A 50 -5.05 15.77 -3.17
N GLY A 51 -6.29 15.28 -3.10
CA GLY A 51 -6.62 14.00 -2.47
C GLY A 51 -5.86 12.83 -3.10
N PHE A 52 -5.78 12.80 -4.43
CA PHE A 52 -4.98 11.81 -5.16
C PHE A 52 -3.49 11.88 -4.81
N CYS A 53 -2.90 13.07 -4.78
CA CYS A 53 -1.49 13.27 -4.40
C CYS A 53 -1.21 12.80 -2.96
N VAL A 54 -2.10 13.10 -2.02
CA VAL A 54 -1.97 12.63 -0.63
C VAL A 54 -2.05 11.11 -0.55
N ALA A 55 -2.99 10.48 -1.27
CA ALA A 55 -3.09 9.03 -1.36
C ALA A 55 -1.80 8.40 -1.93
N LEU A 56 -1.21 9.00 -2.96
CA LEU A 56 0.05 8.56 -3.56
C LEU A 56 1.21 8.63 -2.57
N VAL A 57 1.35 9.74 -1.84
CA VAL A 57 2.38 9.88 -0.80
C VAL A 57 2.21 8.84 0.30
N ALA A 58 0.98 8.61 0.76
CA ALA A 58 0.69 7.60 1.78
C ALA A 58 1.04 6.18 1.30
N TYR A 59 0.75 5.86 0.04
CA TYR A 59 1.14 4.59 -0.58
C TYR A 59 2.68 4.42 -0.64
N ILE A 60 3.41 5.47 -1.01
CA ILE A 60 4.88 5.44 -1.04
C ILE A 60 5.44 5.19 0.38
N ILE A 61 4.90 5.87 1.40
CA ILE A 61 5.32 5.69 2.80
C ILE A 61 5.12 4.23 3.23
N ILE A 62 3.96 3.64 2.97
CA ILE A 62 3.69 2.23 3.32
C ILE A 62 4.57 1.27 2.53
N SER A 63 4.83 1.57 1.26
CA SER A 63 5.74 0.76 0.43
C SER A 63 7.16 0.77 1.00
N VAL A 64 7.65 1.91 1.49
CA VAL A 64 8.95 2.01 2.18
C VAL A 64 8.95 1.20 3.48
N ILE A 65 7.87 1.26 4.28
CA ILE A 65 7.76 0.47 5.51
C ILE A 65 7.78 -1.03 5.20
N LYS A 66 6.99 -1.48 4.21
CA LYS A 66 6.96 -2.87 3.76
C LYS A 66 8.33 -3.36 3.27
N ALA A 67 9.01 -2.54 2.47
CA ALA A 67 10.34 -2.84 1.97
C ALA A 67 11.37 -2.93 3.10
N ALA A 68 11.28 -2.06 4.11
CA ALA A 68 12.14 -2.11 5.28
C ALA A 68 11.92 -3.37 6.13
N LEU A 69 10.67 -3.85 6.24
CA LEU A 69 10.30 -5.09 6.92
C LEU A 69 10.71 -6.35 6.13
N GLY A 70 11.02 -6.22 4.84
CA GLY A 70 11.50 -7.31 3.99
C GLY A 70 10.43 -8.34 3.59
N ILE A 71 9.14 -8.02 3.75
CA ILE A 71 8.02 -8.94 3.50
C ILE A 71 6.85 -8.24 2.79
N ASP A 72 7.11 -7.73 1.60
CA ASP A 72 6.18 -6.83 0.86
C ASP A 72 4.74 -7.35 0.71
N ASN A 73 4.56 -8.67 0.53
CA ASN A 73 3.25 -9.25 0.23
C ASN A 73 2.52 -9.89 1.42
N GLN A 74 3.20 -10.17 2.54
CA GLN A 74 2.59 -10.87 3.68
C GLN A 74 2.15 -9.94 4.81
N VAL A 75 2.54 -8.66 4.78
CA VAL A 75 2.14 -7.66 5.78
C VAL A 75 0.75 -7.12 5.46
N SER A 76 -0.14 -7.15 6.46
CA SER A 76 -1.46 -6.55 6.37
C SER A 76 -1.38 -5.04 6.53
N GLY A 77 -1.84 -4.29 5.53
CA GLY A 77 -1.92 -2.82 5.63
C GLY A 77 -2.84 -2.35 6.75
N TYR A 78 -3.89 -3.13 7.06
CA TYR A 78 -4.83 -2.82 8.14
C TYR A 78 -4.16 -2.84 9.52
N TYR A 79 -3.43 -3.90 9.87
CA TYR A 79 -2.74 -3.99 11.17
C TYR A 79 -1.65 -2.93 11.32
N LEU A 80 -0.99 -2.56 10.21
CA LEU A 80 -0.02 -1.47 10.24
C LEU A 80 -0.71 -0.12 10.52
N ALA A 81 -1.84 0.17 9.86
CA ALA A 81 -2.59 1.39 10.08
C ALA A 81 -3.16 1.48 11.51
N ASP A 82 -3.67 0.36 12.02
CA ASP A 82 -4.20 0.26 13.39
C ASP A 82 -3.11 0.53 14.44
N GLU A 83 -1.94 -0.10 14.30
CA GLU A 83 -0.79 0.13 15.18
C GLU A 83 -0.32 1.59 15.15
N ILE A 84 -0.21 2.18 13.96
CA ILE A 84 0.18 3.59 13.82
C ILE A 84 -0.85 4.49 14.50
N SER A 85 -2.14 4.25 14.29
CA SER A 85 -3.22 5.02 14.92
C SER A 85 -3.17 4.94 16.45
N GLY A 86 -2.94 3.75 17.01
CA GLY A 86 -2.86 3.53 18.46
C GLY A 86 -1.59 4.07 19.11
N THR A 87 -0.45 4.03 18.41
CA THR A 87 0.86 4.39 18.98
C THR A 87 1.26 5.84 18.75
N TYR A 88 0.78 6.48 17.67
CA TYR A 88 1.22 7.81 17.24
C TYR A 88 1.11 8.84 18.37
N ARG A 89 -0.04 8.89 19.05
CA ARG A 89 -0.26 9.87 20.13
C ARG A 89 0.71 9.66 21.30
N GLY A 90 0.94 8.41 21.71
CA GLY A 90 1.88 8.09 22.79
C GLY A 90 3.32 8.46 22.41
N MET A 91 3.70 8.19 21.16
CA MET A 91 5.01 8.53 20.62
C MET A 91 5.27 10.04 20.60
N MET A 92 4.26 10.84 20.19
CA MET A 92 4.36 12.31 20.17
C MET A 92 4.46 12.93 21.58
N ILE A 93 3.96 12.24 22.62
CA ILE A 93 4.12 12.67 24.02
C ILE A 93 5.51 12.27 24.55
N ALA A 94 5.98 11.07 24.20
CA ALA A 94 7.23 10.52 24.73
C ALA A 94 8.49 11.11 24.08
N ILE A 95 8.41 11.58 22.82
CA ILE A 95 9.56 12.03 22.05
C ILE A 95 9.36 13.48 21.61
N ASP A 96 10.18 14.37 22.17
CA ASP A 96 10.18 15.80 21.80
C ASP A 96 10.56 16.03 20.33
N TYR A 97 9.98 17.07 19.73
CA TYR A 97 10.15 17.46 18.33
C TYR A 97 11.62 17.55 17.89
N LYS A 98 12.50 18.08 18.76
CA LYS A 98 13.94 18.21 18.49
C LYS A 98 14.63 16.89 18.14
N HIS A 99 14.13 15.76 18.62
CA HIS A 99 14.67 14.44 18.28
C HIS A 99 14.26 13.96 16.88
N TRP A 100 13.21 14.54 16.28
CA TRP A 100 12.74 14.20 14.94
C TRP A 100 13.49 14.92 13.82
N VAL A 101 14.10 16.08 14.13
CA VAL A 101 14.82 16.92 13.15
C VAL A 101 15.97 16.18 12.49
N VAL A 102 16.61 15.24 13.20
CA VAL A 102 17.73 14.45 12.66
C VAL A 102 17.36 13.71 11.38
N PHE A 103 16.11 13.23 11.25
CA PHE A 103 15.66 12.49 10.07
C PHE A 103 15.51 13.38 8.84
N GLN A 104 15.28 14.69 9.01
CA GLN A 104 15.13 15.65 7.90
C GLN A 104 16.45 15.91 7.18
N GLN A 105 17.58 15.79 7.90
CA GLN A 105 18.93 16.07 7.38
C GLN A 105 19.68 14.78 6.98
N MET A 106 19.10 13.61 7.22
CA MET A 106 19.73 12.34 6.85
C MET A 106 19.73 12.13 5.34
N THR A 107 20.83 11.57 4.82
CA THR A 107 20.86 11.08 3.45
C THR A 107 19.93 9.87 3.30
N PRO A 108 19.37 9.63 2.11
CA PRO A 108 18.47 8.49 1.88
C PRO A 108 19.08 7.14 2.27
N ILE A 109 20.38 6.96 2.07
CA ILE A 109 21.12 5.73 2.42
C ILE A 109 21.15 5.55 3.95
N LYS A 110 21.45 6.61 4.70
CA LYS A 110 21.46 6.56 6.17
C LYS A 110 20.06 6.28 6.71
N LEU A 111 19.04 6.96 6.17
CA LEU A 111 17.65 6.75 6.55
C LEU A 111 17.22 5.30 6.30
N ALA A 112 17.53 4.73 5.12
CA ALA A 112 17.22 3.35 4.78
C ALA A 112 17.87 2.35 5.75
N ASN A 113 19.13 2.59 6.15
CA ASN A 113 19.82 1.75 7.14
C ASN A 113 19.18 1.83 8.53
N VAL A 114 18.75 3.02 8.95
CA VAL A 114 18.02 3.19 10.22
C VAL A 114 16.68 2.47 10.17
N LEU A 115 15.91 2.63 9.10
CA LEU A 115 14.63 1.95 8.91
C LEU A 115 14.78 0.43 8.97
N LYS A 116 15.81 -0.14 8.32
CA LYS A 116 16.10 -1.58 8.40
C LYS A 116 16.48 -2.03 9.82
N LYS A 117 17.27 -1.24 10.56
CA LYS A 117 17.63 -1.54 11.96
C LYS A 117 16.41 -1.53 12.88
N LEU A 118 15.47 -0.61 12.65
CA LEU A 118 14.21 -0.54 13.40
C LEU A 118 13.29 -1.69 13.02
N ALA A 119 13.15 -1.98 11.73
CA ALA A 119 12.36 -3.09 11.20
C ALA A 119 12.81 -4.46 11.77
N ALA A 120 14.11 -4.65 11.99
CA ALA A 120 14.64 -5.86 12.61
C ALA A 120 14.14 -6.11 14.04
N LYS A 121 13.66 -5.07 14.74
CA LYS A 121 13.09 -5.18 16.09
C LYS A 121 11.58 -5.41 16.09
N VAL A 122 10.92 -5.35 14.92
CA VAL A 122 9.47 -5.50 14.81
C VAL A 122 9.10 -6.97 14.89
N LYS A 123 8.09 -7.30 15.72
CA LYS A 123 7.53 -8.65 15.78
C LYS A 123 6.61 -8.90 14.58
N LEU A 124 7.19 -9.36 13.48
CA LEU A 124 6.52 -9.55 12.19
C LEU A 124 5.28 -10.47 12.25
N SER A 125 5.23 -11.42 13.20
CA SER A 125 4.08 -12.32 13.34
C SER A 125 2.78 -11.60 13.62
N ALA A 126 2.81 -10.44 14.29
CA ALA A 126 1.63 -9.65 14.64
C ALA A 126 1.00 -8.95 13.41
N PHE A 127 1.80 -8.71 12.37
CA PHE A 127 1.38 -7.95 11.18
C PHE A 127 1.08 -8.82 9.97
N ARG A 128 1.18 -10.15 10.10
CA ARG A 128 0.91 -11.07 8.98
C ARG A 128 -0.58 -11.05 8.62
N LYS A 129 -0.85 -11.07 7.31
CA LYS A 129 -2.20 -11.31 6.80
C LYS A 129 -2.66 -12.69 7.26
N HIS A 130 -3.88 -12.76 7.81
CA HIS A 130 -4.54 -14.04 8.03
C HIS A 130 -5.16 -14.51 6.71
N PRO A 131 -4.73 -15.66 6.15
CA PRO A 131 -5.32 -16.17 4.92
C PRO A 131 -6.80 -16.46 5.17
N ARG A 132 -7.66 -15.87 4.33
CA ARG A 132 -9.10 -16.13 4.40
C ARG A 132 -9.36 -17.57 4.00
N GLY A 133 -10.05 -18.33 4.84
CA GLY A 133 -10.52 -19.67 4.47
C GLY A 133 -11.48 -19.64 3.26
N PRO A 134 -11.74 -20.79 2.62
CA PRO A 134 -12.61 -20.88 1.45
C PRO A 134 -13.95 -20.17 1.67
N LYS A 135 -14.42 -19.44 0.65
CA LYS A 135 -15.67 -18.70 0.74
C LYS A 135 -16.83 -19.68 1.03
N LYS A 136 -17.55 -19.44 2.13
CA LYS A 136 -18.74 -20.24 2.46
C LYS A 136 -19.75 -20.18 1.29
N PRO A 137 -20.37 -21.31 0.90
CA PRO A 137 -21.36 -21.33 -0.16
C PRO A 137 -22.51 -20.38 0.18
N ARG A 138 -22.96 -19.60 -0.81
CA ARG A 138 -24.09 -18.68 -0.62
C ARG A 138 -25.35 -19.51 -0.33
N PRO A 139 -26.17 -19.13 0.66
CA PRO A 139 -27.46 -19.80 0.88
C PRO A 139 -28.33 -19.67 -0.38
N LYS A 140 -29.06 -20.74 -0.72
CA LYS A 140 -29.99 -20.73 -1.87
C LYS A 140 -31.07 -19.66 -1.62
N ARG A 141 -31.23 -18.73 -2.58
CA ARG A 141 -32.33 -17.77 -2.57
C ARG A 141 -33.65 -18.53 -2.62
N LYS A 142 -34.52 -18.36 -1.61
CA LYS A 142 -35.92 -18.78 -1.70
C LYS A 142 -36.63 -17.75 -2.59
N SER A 143 -37.04 -18.13 -3.81
CA SER A 143 -37.97 -17.29 -4.55
C SER A 143 -39.36 -17.47 -3.94
N CYS A 144 -39.99 -16.37 -3.52
CA CYS A 144 -41.44 -16.38 -3.34
C CYS A 144 -42.03 -16.51 -4.76
N LYS A 145 -42.57 -17.67 -5.10
CA LYS A 145 -43.53 -17.77 -6.21
C LYS A 145 -44.72 -16.90 -5.80
N ALA A 146 -44.92 -15.78 -6.48
CA ALA A 146 -46.18 -15.07 -6.42
C ALA A 146 -47.27 -16.04 -6.87
N ALA A 147 -48.20 -16.36 -5.96
CA ALA A 147 -49.41 -17.05 -6.31
C ALA A 147 -50.15 -16.17 -7.31
N ALA A 148 -50.29 -16.66 -8.55
CA ALA A 148 -51.26 -16.12 -9.49
C ALA A 148 -52.63 -16.18 -8.81
N LYS A 149 -53.22 -15.01 -8.55
CA LYS A 149 -54.62 -14.91 -8.13
C LYS A 149 -55.48 -14.96 -9.39
N ALA A 150 -56.50 -15.82 -9.30
CA ALA A 150 -57.51 -16.12 -10.29
C ALA A 150 -58.30 -14.89 -10.76
#